data_AF-A0A954HXT7-F1
#
_entry.id   AF-A0A954HXT7-F1
#
_cell.length_a   1.000
_cell.length_b   1.000
_cell.length_c   1.000
_cell.angle_alpha   90.00
_cell.angle_beta   90.00
_cell.angle_gamma   90.00
#
_symmetry.space_group_name_H-M   'P 1'
#
loop_
_entity.id
_entity.type
_entity.pdbx_description
1 polymer ?
#
loop_
_entity_poly.entity_id
_entity_poly.type
_entity_poly.pdbx_seq_one_letter_code
_entity_poly.pdbx_strand_id
1 'polypeptide(L)'
;AGLDDDFDPGKCQLLVDPALLNASSDMSMAISSKVFLQHIIAPVLPAAYGHGTTADDFTYDPDDQQVGAIVNCEELDFGGLNTDDGQQIPVKPLIEPDGLRIWVEDSSVLTSIRGLAQLMLSSTIIFSSSSTSPFGYDLSTKTVSLPRDPKPETTANINFSQADAEELIKDSGSPLYVQAYCNLVTGEFAKWGNAMAKDLGSGIGLVDISAWLSTAMSWTACEDWTFTEVGLADALYGHAKLK
;
A
#
# COMPACT_ATOMS: atom_id res chain seq x y z
N ALA A 1 -8.99 20.74 2.44
CA ALA A 1 -8.65 20.79 3.88
C ALA A 1 -9.86 20.28 4.65
N GLY A 2 -9.93 18.96 4.85
CA GLY A 2 -10.87 18.35 5.77
C GLY A 2 -10.11 18.08 7.06
N LEU A 3 -10.17 19.02 8.01
CA LEU A 3 -9.85 18.69 9.38
C LEU A 3 -11.03 17.84 9.90
N ASP A 4 -10.76 16.81 10.70
CA ASP A 4 -11.81 16.03 11.38
C ASP A 4 -12.85 17.00 11.97
N ASP A 5 -14.12 16.87 11.57
CA ASP A 5 -15.21 17.72 12.08
C ASP A 5 -15.42 17.57 13.61
N ASP A 6 -14.77 16.58 14.23
CA ASP A 6 -14.74 16.32 15.69
C ASP A 6 -13.45 16.76 16.39
N PHE A 7 -12.52 17.44 15.72
CA PHE A 7 -11.29 17.94 16.35
C PHE A 7 -11.60 19.10 17.32
N ASP A 8 -11.57 18.80 18.63
CA ASP A 8 -11.65 19.80 19.69
C ASP A 8 -10.23 20.14 20.20
N PRO A 9 -9.61 21.23 19.73
CA PRO A 9 -8.27 21.63 20.18
C PRO A 9 -8.19 21.92 21.68
N GLY A 10 -9.32 22.18 22.34
CA GLY A 10 -9.38 22.39 23.80
C GLY A 10 -9.12 21.12 24.61
N LYS A 11 -9.16 19.93 23.98
CA LYS A 11 -8.85 18.63 24.60
C LYS A 11 -7.43 18.15 24.29
N CYS A 12 -6.71 18.82 23.39
CA CYS A 12 -5.33 18.49 23.06
C CYS A 12 -4.37 19.03 24.11
N GLN A 13 -3.44 18.20 24.57
CA GLN A 13 -2.33 18.68 25.38
C GLN A 13 -1.33 19.42 24.47
N LEU A 14 -0.79 20.54 24.96
CA LEU A 14 0.29 21.28 24.28
C LEU A 14 1.63 20.55 24.48
N LEU A 15 1.71 19.32 23.96
CA LEU A 15 2.93 18.53 23.93
C LEU A 15 3.51 18.54 22.52
N VAL A 16 4.79 18.88 22.42
CA VAL A 16 5.56 18.80 21.18
C VAL A 16 6.58 17.70 21.37
N ASP A 17 6.70 16.80 20.39
CA ASP A 17 7.74 15.79 20.39
C ASP A 17 9.12 16.47 20.28
N PRO A 18 9.99 16.38 21.30
CA PRO A 18 11.32 16.99 21.23
C PRO A 18 12.21 16.35 20.15
N ALA A 19 11.94 15.11 19.72
CA ALA A 19 12.69 14.46 18.64
C ALA A 19 12.47 15.16 17.29
N LEU A 20 11.37 15.90 17.14
CA LEU A 20 11.11 16.71 15.96
C LEU A 20 12.04 17.93 15.85
N LEU A 21 12.66 18.37 16.95
CA LEU A 21 13.49 19.56 16.95
C LEU A 21 14.94 19.20 16.63
N ASN A 22 15.35 19.41 15.38
CA ASN A 22 16.73 19.25 14.96
C ASN A 22 17.52 20.55 15.15
N ALA A 23 18.51 20.54 16.04
CA ALA A 23 19.34 21.73 16.36
C ALA A 23 20.12 22.29 15.16
N SER A 24 20.24 21.52 14.08
CA SER A 24 20.91 21.95 12.84
C SER A 24 19.95 22.56 11.82
N SER A 25 18.67 22.72 12.15
CA SER A 25 17.62 23.17 11.23
C SER A 25 16.95 24.43 11.77
N ASP A 26 16.61 25.36 10.87
CA ASP A 26 15.93 26.60 11.25
C ASP A 26 14.43 26.37 11.47
N MET A 27 13.88 25.35 10.80
CA MET A 27 12.47 24.98 10.85
C MET A 27 12.32 23.47 10.87
N SER A 28 11.30 22.99 11.58
CA SER A 28 10.92 21.58 11.62
C SER A 28 9.41 21.46 11.59
N MET A 29 8.91 20.41 10.93
CA MET A 29 7.48 20.16 10.82
C MET A 29 7.19 18.68 10.79
N ALA A 30 5.99 18.31 11.23
CA ALA A 30 5.46 16.96 11.12
C ALA A 30 3.99 17.01 10.69
N ILE A 31 3.57 16.00 9.95
CA ILE A 31 2.16 15.68 9.69
C ILE A 31 1.90 14.25 10.15
N SER A 32 0.72 14.01 10.72
CA SER A 32 0.38 12.69 11.23
C SER A 32 0.34 11.63 10.12
N SER A 33 0.54 10.36 10.49
CA SER A 33 0.33 9.21 9.60
C SER A 33 -1.01 9.25 8.90
N LYS A 34 -2.09 9.63 9.61
CA LYS A 34 -3.43 9.83 9.03
C LYS A 34 -3.41 10.78 7.83
N VAL A 35 -2.84 11.97 8.00
CA VAL A 35 -2.77 12.97 6.93
C VAL A 35 -1.89 12.48 5.78
N PHE A 36 -0.75 11.85 6.08
CA PHE A 36 0.13 11.25 5.09
C PHE A 36 -0.60 10.16 4.27
N LEU A 37 -1.26 9.22 4.93
CA LEU A 37 -2.01 8.16 4.29
C LEU A 37 -3.16 8.72 3.44
N GLN A 38 -4.00 9.60 3.99
CA GLN A 38 -5.18 10.11 3.28
C GLN A 38 -4.87 11.05 2.12
N HIS A 39 -3.78 11.82 2.20
CA HIS A 39 -3.51 12.89 1.21
C HIS A 39 -2.30 12.64 0.32
N ILE A 40 -1.42 11.70 0.66
CA ILE A 40 -0.26 11.34 -0.16
C ILE A 40 -0.41 9.92 -0.72
N ILE A 41 -0.83 8.96 0.10
CA ILE A 41 -0.94 7.55 -0.35
C ILE A 41 -2.28 7.26 -1.02
N ALA A 42 -3.41 7.53 -0.37
CA ALA A 42 -4.74 7.19 -0.88
C ALA A 42 -5.03 7.69 -2.32
N PRO A 43 -4.63 8.92 -2.72
CA PRO A 43 -4.91 9.42 -4.07
C PRO A 43 -4.23 8.62 -5.20
N VAL A 44 -3.17 7.86 -4.90
CA VAL A 44 -2.45 7.07 -5.92
C VAL A 44 -2.94 5.63 -6.03
N LEU A 45 -3.71 5.15 -5.05
CA LEU A 45 -4.16 3.76 -4.98
C LEU A 45 -5.01 3.33 -6.19
N PRO A 46 -5.95 4.13 -6.71
CA PRO A 46 -6.74 3.70 -7.87
C PRO A 46 -5.87 3.37 -9.09
N ALA A 47 -4.81 4.16 -9.32
CA ALA A 47 -3.87 3.92 -10.42
C ALA A 47 -2.96 2.71 -10.14
N ALA A 48 -2.54 2.52 -8.89
CA ALA A 48 -1.68 1.41 -8.49
C ALA A 48 -2.40 0.05 -8.54
N TYR A 49 -3.69 0.02 -8.19
CA TYR A 49 -4.51 -1.19 -8.18
C TYR A 49 -5.20 -1.43 -9.53
N GLY A 50 -5.51 -0.37 -10.27
CA GLY A 50 -6.01 -0.45 -11.63
C GLY A 50 -7.37 -1.15 -11.74
N HIS A 51 -7.63 -1.79 -12.87
CA HIS A 51 -8.77 -2.72 -13.08
C HIS A 51 -10.17 -2.17 -12.74
N GLY A 52 -10.37 -0.86 -12.84
CA GLY A 52 -11.64 -0.21 -12.52
C GLY A 52 -11.77 0.24 -11.07
N THR A 53 -10.74 0.04 -10.25
CA THR A 53 -10.64 0.58 -8.89
C THR A 53 -10.64 2.11 -8.93
N THR A 54 -11.31 2.70 -7.96
CA THR A 54 -11.57 4.12 -7.77
C THR A 54 -11.16 4.56 -6.38
N ALA A 55 -11.20 5.87 -6.11
CA ALA A 55 -10.88 6.39 -4.79
C ALA A 55 -11.92 5.96 -3.73
N ASP A 56 -13.16 5.71 -4.14
CA ASP A 56 -14.26 5.35 -3.25
C ASP A 56 -14.15 3.92 -2.72
N ASP A 57 -13.32 3.08 -3.35
CA ASP A 57 -13.06 1.69 -2.92
C ASP A 57 -12.08 1.63 -1.73
N PHE A 58 -11.48 2.76 -1.34
CA PHE A 58 -10.53 2.88 -0.24
C PHE A 58 -11.03 3.83 0.82
N THR A 59 -10.86 3.47 2.09
CA THR A 59 -11.16 4.33 3.23
C THR A 59 -10.06 4.28 4.27
N TYR A 60 -9.95 5.33 5.08
CA TYR A 60 -9.07 5.32 6.24
C TYR A 60 -9.84 4.81 7.45
N ASP A 61 -9.38 3.71 8.03
CA ASP A 61 -9.87 3.20 9.30
C ASP A 61 -8.95 3.72 10.43
N PRO A 62 -9.43 4.64 11.30
CA PRO A 62 -8.63 5.17 12.41
C PRO A 62 -8.43 4.17 13.56
N ASP A 63 -9.29 3.16 13.67
CA ASP A 63 -9.30 2.22 14.79
C ASP A 63 -8.57 0.91 14.44
N ASP A 64 -8.19 0.73 13.18
CA ASP A 64 -7.43 -0.42 12.70
C ASP A 64 -6.12 -0.59 13.49
N GLN A 65 -6.12 -1.61 14.35
CA GLN A 65 -5.05 -1.98 15.29
C GLN A 65 -4.45 -0.80 16.07
N GLN A 66 -5.21 0.26 16.33
CA GLN A 66 -4.77 1.49 17.03
C GLN A 66 -3.68 2.32 16.33
N VAL A 67 -3.26 1.96 15.12
CA VAL A 67 -2.28 2.71 14.33
C VAL A 67 -2.93 3.50 13.19
N GLY A 68 -4.10 3.04 12.77
CA GLY A 68 -4.88 3.56 11.66
C GLY A 68 -4.26 3.19 10.30
N ALA A 69 -5.10 2.81 9.35
CA ALA A 69 -4.68 2.28 8.06
C ALA A 69 -5.63 2.70 6.94
N ILE A 70 -5.15 2.64 5.70
CA ILE A 70 -6.04 2.59 4.54
C ILE A 70 -6.46 1.14 4.34
N VAL A 71 -7.76 0.92 4.22
CA VAL A 71 -8.37 -0.38 3.92
C VAL A 71 -9.25 -0.26 2.67
N ASN A 72 -9.54 -1.39 2.03
CA ASN A 72 -10.56 -1.43 0.98
C ASN A 72 -11.94 -1.72 1.58
N CYS A 73 -12.93 -0.91 1.22
CA CYS A 73 -14.32 -1.12 1.67
C CYS A 73 -15.14 -1.96 0.68
N GLU A 74 -14.68 -2.10 -0.55
CA GLU A 74 -15.32 -2.87 -1.62
C GLU A 74 -14.36 -3.96 -2.15
N GLU A 75 -14.92 -4.94 -2.88
CA GLU A 75 -14.10 -5.95 -3.56
C GLU A 75 -13.21 -5.30 -4.62
N LEU A 76 -11.90 -5.55 -4.55
CA LEU A 76 -10.97 -5.05 -5.57
C LEU A 76 -10.72 -6.13 -6.62
N ASP A 77 -11.11 -5.83 -7.86
CA ASP A 77 -10.74 -6.63 -9.02
C ASP A 77 -9.28 -6.35 -9.37
N PHE A 78 -8.58 -7.43 -9.65
CA PHE A 78 -7.15 -7.44 -9.84
C PHE A 78 -6.79 -7.95 -11.25
N GLY A 79 -7.79 -8.27 -12.06
CA GLY A 79 -7.61 -8.73 -13.43
C GLY A 79 -7.15 -10.20 -13.49
N GLY A 80 -7.08 -10.72 -14.71
CA GLY A 80 -6.74 -12.13 -14.94
C GLY A 80 -5.24 -12.41 -14.70
N LEU A 81 -4.95 -13.61 -14.20
CA LEU A 81 -3.57 -14.11 -14.13
C LEU A 81 -3.09 -14.60 -15.49
N ASN A 82 -1.85 -14.28 -15.84
CA ASN A 82 -1.17 -14.81 -17.02
C ASN A 82 0.15 -15.45 -16.60
N THR A 83 0.48 -16.58 -17.22
CA THR A 83 1.81 -17.19 -17.11
C THR A 83 2.87 -16.37 -17.86
N ASP A 84 4.15 -16.68 -17.63
CA ASP A 84 5.28 -15.98 -18.28
C ASP A 84 5.25 -16.06 -19.83
N ASP A 85 4.62 -17.11 -20.39
CA ASP A 85 4.42 -17.28 -21.84
C ASP A 85 3.13 -16.63 -22.37
N GLY A 86 2.42 -15.88 -21.52
CA GLY A 86 1.22 -15.12 -21.87
C GLY A 86 -0.06 -15.95 -21.94
N GLN A 87 -0.07 -17.18 -21.43
CA GLN A 87 -1.31 -17.95 -21.32
C GLN A 87 -2.13 -17.46 -20.15
N GLN A 88 -3.41 -17.20 -20.41
CA GLN A 88 -4.33 -16.80 -19.37
C GLN A 88 -4.67 -18.00 -18.49
N ILE A 89 -4.45 -17.86 -17.19
CA ILE A 89 -5.00 -18.76 -16.19
C ILE A 89 -6.44 -18.28 -15.97
N PRO A 90 -7.47 -19.15 -16.14
CA PRO A 90 -8.88 -18.76 -16.08
C PRO A 90 -9.35 -18.56 -14.63
N VAL A 91 -8.63 -17.72 -13.88
CA VAL A 91 -8.94 -17.34 -12.51
C VAL A 91 -9.05 -15.85 -12.41
N LYS A 92 -9.99 -15.42 -11.57
CA LYS A 92 -10.21 -14.02 -11.24
C LYS A 92 -9.86 -13.81 -9.76
N PRO A 93 -8.65 -13.35 -9.43
CA PRO A 93 -8.31 -12.94 -8.09
C PRO A 93 -9.11 -11.70 -7.70
N LEU A 94 -9.60 -11.71 -6.45
CA LEU A 94 -10.31 -10.62 -5.82
C LEU A 94 -9.68 -10.39 -4.44
N ILE A 95 -9.49 -9.13 -4.06
CA ILE A 95 -9.30 -8.77 -2.65
C ILE A 95 -10.70 -8.57 -2.07
N GLU A 96 -11.02 -9.34 -1.04
CA GLU A 96 -12.29 -9.20 -0.29
C GLU A 96 -12.33 -7.84 0.45
N PRO A 97 -13.49 -7.30 0.83
CA PRO A 97 -13.56 -6.15 1.73
C PRO A 97 -12.70 -6.37 2.98
N ASP A 98 -12.01 -5.33 3.43
CA ASP A 98 -11.00 -5.36 4.51
C ASP A 98 -9.79 -6.29 4.24
N GLY A 99 -9.65 -6.79 3.01
CA GLY A 99 -8.55 -7.67 2.60
C GLY A 99 -7.26 -6.91 2.32
N LEU A 100 -7.32 -5.62 2.01
CA LEU A 100 -6.20 -4.71 1.86
C LEU A 100 -6.03 -3.89 3.14
N ARG A 101 -4.77 -3.73 3.54
CA ARG A 101 -4.36 -2.84 4.62
C ARG A 101 -3.05 -2.14 4.28
N ILE A 102 -3.00 -0.82 4.39
CA ILE A 102 -1.79 0.00 4.18
C ILE A 102 -1.60 0.93 5.37
N TRP A 103 -0.46 0.83 6.06
CA TRP A 103 -0.18 1.64 7.25
C TRP A 103 1.28 2.08 7.30
N VAL A 104 1.57 3.01 8.21
CA VAL A 104 2.93 3.45 8.50
C VAL A 104 3.42 2.73 9.76
N GLU A 105 4.63 2.21 9.71
CA GLU A 105 5.35 1.71 10.88
C GLU A 105 6.80 2.19 10.77
N ASP A 106 7.29 2.87 11.81
CA ASP A 106 8.61 3.48 11.83
C ASP A 106 8.84 4.37 10.59
N SER A 107 9.80 3.96 9.74
CA SER A 107 10.23 4.67 8.53
C SER A 107 9.72 4.02 7.23
N SER A 108 8.72 3.15 7.31
CA SER A 108 8.23 2.38 6.18
C SER A 108 6.71 2.47 6.03
N VAL A 109 6.26 2.24 4.79
CA VAL A 109 4.88 1.96 4.47
C VAL A 109 4.73 0.46 4.32
N LEU A 110 3.87 -0.13 5.13
CA LEU A 110 3.57 -1.56 5.11
C LEU A 110 2.29 -1.77 4.34
N THR A 111 2.21 -2.90 3.64
CA THR A 111 1.02 -3.33 2.92
C THR A 111 0.77 -4.78 3.24
N SER A 112 -0.48 -5.10 3.57
CA SER A 112 -0.97 -6.47 3.73
C SER A 112 -2.18 -6.65 2.85
N ILE A 113 -2.21 -7.77 2.16
CA ILE A 113 -3.24 -8.15 1.21
C ILE A 113 -3.69 -9.56 1.56
N ARG A 114 -5.00 -9.78 1.52
CA ARG A 114 -5.65 -11.07 1.59
C ARG A 114 -6.76 -11.09 0.57
N GLY A 115 -6.83 -12.16 -0.20
CA GLY A 115 -7.87 -12.32 -1.19
C GLY A 115 -8.16 -13.76 -1.50
N LEU A 116 -9.09 -13.94 -2.43
CA LEU A 116 -9.48 -15.24 -2.93
C LEU A 116 -9.57 -15.26 -4.45
N ALA A 117 -9.46 -16.45 -5.02
CA ALA A 117 -9.76 -16.68 -6.42
C ALA A 117 -10.51 -17.99 -6.58
N GLN A 118 -11.54 -17.98 -7.41
CA GLN A 118 -12.21 -19.20 -7.84
C GLN A 118 -11.39 -19.85 -8.95
N LEU A 119 -11.03 -21.12 -8.77
CA LEU A 119 -10.18 -21.87 -9.70
C LEU A 119 -11.02 -22.70 -10.68
N MET A 120 -12.07 -23.34 -10.17
CA MET A 120 -13.02 -24.21 -10.87
C MET A 120 -14.39 -24.14 -10.17
N LEU A 121 -15.35 -25.03 -10.47
CA LEU A 121 -16.70 -24.96 -9.90
C LEU A 121 -16.74 -24.95 -8.37
N SER A 122 -15.77 -25.59 -7.69
CA SER A 122 -15.82 -25.73 -6.23
C SER A 122 -14.48 -25.54 -5.50
N SER A 123 -13.38 -25.33 -6.22
CA SER A 123 -12.06 -25.09 -5.65
C SER A 123 -11.74 -23.61 -5.54
N THR A 124 -11.24 -23.21 -4.37
CA THR A 124 -10.85 -21.83 -4.06
C THR A 124 -9.37 -21.74 -3.76
N ILE A 125 -8.81 -20.58 -4.04
CA ILE A 125 -7.46 -20.20 -3.65
C ILE A 125 -7.61 -19.08 -2.65
N ILE A 126 -6.96 -19.21 -1.50
CA ILE A 126 -6.79 -18.11 -0.56
C ILE A 126 -5.33 -17.68 -0.67
N PHE A 127 -5.12 -16.41 -0.98
CA PHE A 127 -3.79 -15.84 -1.06
C PHE A 127 -3.64 -14.70 -0.06
N SER A 128 -2.41 -14.51 0.40
CA SER A 128 -2.03 -13.35 1.19
C SER A 128 -0.66 -12.87 0.76
N SER A 129 -0.44 -11.56 0.79
CA SER A 129 0.87 -10.96 0.56
C SER A 129 1.11 -9.85 1.57
N SER A 130 2.32 -9.74 2.10
CA SER A 130 2.77 -8.62 2.90
C SER A 130 4.06 -8.06 2.33
N SER A 131 4.21 -6.74 2.40
CA SER A 131 5.39 -6.06 1.91
C SER A 131 5.71 -4.82 2.74
N THR A 132 7.00 -4.54 2.91
CA THR A 132 7.53 -3.36 3.59
C THR A 132 8.30 -2.51 2.60
N SER A 133 7.78 -1.30 2.33
CA SER A 133 8.41 -0.32 1.44
C SER A 133 9.01 0.82 2.26
N PRO A 134 10.35 0.94 2.36
CA PRO A 134 10.96 2.02 3.13
C PRO A 134 10.65 3.37 2.50
N PHE A 135 10.41 4.40 3.31
CA PHE A 135 10.19 5.74 2.80
C PHE A 135 11.52 6.35 2.32
N GLY A 136 11.53 6.90 1.11
CA GLY A 136 12.64 7.67 0.58
C GLY A 136 12.17 9.01 0.05
N TYR A 137 12.93 10.07 0.31
CA TYR A 137 12.71 11.38 -0.29
C TYR A 137 14.00 11.91 -0.91
N ASP A 138 13.94 12.29 -2.17
CA ASP A 138 15.07 12.90 -2.87
C ASP A 138 14.93 14.42 -2.84
N LEU A 139 15.85 15.08 -2.12
CA LEU A 139 15.85 16.55 -1.97
C LEU A 139 16.11 17.30 -3.29
N SER A 140 16.77 16.67 -4.26
CA SER A 140 17.12 17.29 -5.53
C SER A 140 15.95 17.31 -6.51
N THR A 141 15.22 16.20 -6.58
CA THR A 141 14.05 16.03 -7.44
C THR A 141 12.74 16.38 -6.73
N LYS A 142 12.77 16.51 -5.39
CA LYS A 142 11.63 16.74 -4.49
C LYS A 142 10.56 15.65 -4.58
N THR A 143 10.97 14.43 -4.92
CA THR A 143 10.05 13.31 -5.10
C THR A 143 10.12 12.36 -3.91
N VAL A 144 8.95 11.85 -3.52
CA VAL A 144 8.87 10.68 -2.65
C VAL A 144 9.06 9.41 -3.48
N SER A 145 9.69 8.42 -2.86
CA SER A 145 9.84 7.07 -3.36
C SER A 145 9.42 6.08 -2.29
N LEU A 146 8.60 5.12 -2.69
CA LEU A 146 8.39 3.87 -1.95
C LEU A 146 8.94 2.75 -2.82
N PRO A 147 10.26 2.47 -2.76
CA PRO A 147 10.85 1.37 -3.49
C PRO A 147 10.20 0.04 -3.11
N ARG A 148 10.14 -0.84 -4.10
CA ARG A 148 9.62 -2.20 -3.94
C ARG A 148 10.35 -2.93 -2.82
N ASP A 149 9.58 -3.65 -2.00
CA ASP A 149 10.14 -4.63 -1.07
C ASP A 149 10.96 -5.69 -1.84
N PRO A 150 12.26 -5.88 -1.54
CA PRO A 150 13.05 -6.91 -2.19
C PRO A 150 12.65 -8.34 -1.78
N LYS A 151 11.90 -8.51 -0.69
CA LYS A 151 11.50 -9.80 -0.12
C LYS A 151 10.08 -9.76 0.50
N PRO A 152 9.05 -9.44 -0.29
CA PRO A 152 7.66 -9.60 0.16
C PRO A 152 7.39 -11.05 0.58
N GLU A 153 6.55 -11.22 1.60
CA GLU A 153 6.07 -12.53 2.01
C GLU A 153 4.76 -12.81 1.29
N THR A 154 4.67 -13.93 0.58
CA THR A 154 3.44 -14.32 -0.11
C THR A 154 3.10 -15.77 0.18
N THR A 155 1.84 -16.01 0.50
CA THR A 155 1.30 -17.36 0.68
C THR A 155 0.11 -17.54 -0.25
N ALA A 156 -0.06 -18.74 -0.80
CA ALA A 156 -1.25 -19.11 -1.54
C ALA A 156 -1.59 -20.58 -1.26
N ASN A 157 -2.78 -20.79 -0.72
CA ASN A 157 -3.30 -22.10 -0.34
C ASN A 157 -4.50 -22.43 -1.21
N ILE A 158 -4.43 -23.59 -1.86
CA ILE A 158 -5.51 -24.07 -2.71
C ILE A 158 -6.37 -25.04 -1.89
N ASN A 159 -7.63 -24.67 -1.69
CA ASN A 159 -8.65 -25.56 -1.16
C ASN A 159 -9.28 -26.30 -2.34
N PHE A 160 -8.67 -27.42 -2.69
CA PHE A 160 -9.07 -28.20 -3.85
C PHE A 160 -10.17 -29.18 -3.50
N SER A 161 -11.27 -29.16 -4.25
CA SER A 161 -12.36 -30.11 -4.06
C SER A 161 -12.03 -31.46 -4.69
N GLN A 162 -12.62 -32.53 -4.16
CA GLN A 162 -12.47 -33.87 -4.75
C GLN A 162 -13.08 -33.92 -6.16
N ALA A 163 -14.23 -33.28 -6.39
CA ALA A 163 -14.90 -33.30 -7.69
C ALA A 163 -14.04 -32.65 -8.78
N ASP A 164 -13.43 -31.51 -8.45
CA ASP A 164 -12.55 -30.77 -9.34
C ASP A 164 -11.24 -31.54 -9.60
N ALA A 165 -10.72 -32.28 -8.61
CA ALA A 165 -9.58 -33.18 -8.81
C ALA A 165 -9.89 -34.32 -9.78
N GLU A 166 -11.05 -34.95 -9.63
CA GLU A 166 -11.48 -36.02 -10.53
C GLU A 166 -11.67 -35.53 -11.97
N GLU A 167 -12.15 -34.30 -12.16
CA GLU A 167 -12.32 -33.67 -13.47
C GLU A 167 -10.97 -33.44 -14.17
N LEU A 168 -10.01 -32.81 -13.49
CA LEU A 168 -8.68 -32.59 -14.08
C LEU A 168 -7.90 -33.89 -14.34
N ILE A 169 -8.10 -34.91 -13.51
CA ILE A 169 -7.48 -36.23 -13.74
C ILE A 169 -8.08 -36.88 -14.99
N LYS A 170 -9.38 -36.73 -15.25
CA LYS A 170 -10.02 -37.24 -16.47
C LYS A 170 -9.46 -36.55 -17.70
N ASP A 171 -9.29 -35.23 -17.66
CA ASP A 171 -8.81 -34.44 -18.79
C ASP A 171 -7.31 -34.67 -19.09
N SER A 172 -6.49 -34.74 -18.04
CA SER A 172 -5.04 -34.91 -18.17
C SER A 172 -4.59 -36.38 -18.26
N GLY A 173 -5.42 -37.31 -17.83
CA GLY A 173 -5.08 -38.73 -17.67
C GLY A 173 -4.10 -39.03 -16.54
N SER A 174 -3.78 -38.06 -15.66
CA SER A 174 -2.72 -38.23 -14.64
C SER A 174 -3.00 -37.49 -13.32
N PRO A 175 -2.97 -38.19 -12.17
CA PRO A 175 -3.00 -37.56 -10.84
C PRO A 175 -1.87 -36.56 -10.57
N LEU A 176 -0.73 -36.70 -11.24
CA LEU A 176 0.40 -35.78 -11.09
C LEU A 176 0.11 -34.40 -11.67
N TYR A 177 -0.85 -34.31 -12.59
CA TYR A 177 -1.26 -33.05 -13.21
C TYR A 177 -1.88 -32.09 -12.19
N VAL A 178 -2.68 -32.60 -11.26
CA VAL A 178 -3.30 -31.78 -10.20
C VAL A 178 -2.25 -31.09 -9.35
N GLN A 179 -1.21 -31.81 -8.92
CA GLN A 179 -0.12 -31.21 -8.14
C GLN A 179 0.67 -30.18 -8.95
N ALA A 180 0.96 -30.47 -10.23
CA ALA A 180 1.68 -29.55 -11.10
C ALA A 180 0.88 -28.26 -11.35
N TYR A 181 -0.43 -28.38 -11.55
CA TYR A 181 -1.35 -27.26 -11.69
C TYR A 181 -1.41 -26.42 -10.41
N CYS A 182 -1.55 -27.05 -9.24
CA CYS A 182 -1.53 -26.34 -7.97
C CYS A 182 -0.22 -25.56 -7.77
N ASN A 183 0.92 -26.18 -8.07
CA ASN A 183 2.23 -25.53 -7.95
C ASN A 183 2.37 -24.35 -8.93
N LEU A 184 1.90 -24.50 -10.16
CA LEU A 184 1.89 -23.42 -11.16
C LEU A 184 1.07 -22.24 -10.64
N VAL A 185 -0.17 -22.51 -10.23
CA VAL A 185 -1.08 -21.44 -9.79
C VAL A 185 -0.55 -20.75 -8.54
N THR A 186 -0.15 -21.51 -7.50
CA THR A 186 0.48 -20.93 -6.29
C THR A 186 1.75 -20.13 -6.63
N GLY A 187 2.56 -20.62 -7.57
CA GLY A 187 3.77 -19.92 -8.02
C GLY A 187 3.48 -18.60 -8.73
N GLU A 188 2.46 -18.57 -9.59
CA GLU A 188 2.01 -17.35 -10.25
C GLU A 188 1.43 -16.37 -9.23
N PHE A 189 0.56 -16.81 -8.31
CA PHE A 189 0.06 -15.96 -7.21
C PHE A 189 1.19 -15.37 -6.34
N ALA A 190 2.26 -16.14 -6.09
CA ALA A 190 3.42 -15.65 -5.36
C ALA A 190 4.17 -14.55 -6.12
N LYS A 191 4.41 -14.73 -7.42
CA LYS A 191 4.98 -13.66 -8.28
C LYS A 191 4.07 -12.44 -8.31
N TRP A 192 2.76 -12.67 -8.25
CA TRP A 192 1.72 -11.66 -8.34
C TRP A 192 1.63 -10.79 -7.10
N GLY A 193 1.62 -11.36 -5.89
CA GLY A 193 1.75 -10.60 -4.65
C GLY A 193 2.98 -9.70 -4.64
N ASN A 194 4.09 -10.21 -5.18
CA ASN A 194 5.33 -9.43 -5.31
C ASN A 194 5.22 -8.31 -6.37
N ALA A 195 4.29 -8.41 -7.32
CA ALA A 195 3.99 -7.38 -8.31
C ALA A 195 3.00 -6.33 -7.76
N MET A 196 2.09 -6.71 -6.86
CA MET A 196 1.22 -5.74 -6.16
C MET A 196 2.05 -4.77 -5.30
N ALA A 197 3.17 -5.24 -4.73
CA ALA A 197 4.17 -4.39 -4.07
C ALA A 197 4.97 -3.45 -5.01
N LYS A 198 4.71 -3.45 -6.33
CA LYS A 198 5.47 -2.70 -7.34
C LYS A 198 4.92 -1.28 -7.59
N ASP A 199 3.65 -1.01 -7.26
CA ASP A 199 2.92 0.11 -7.89
C ASP A 199 2.60 1.31 -6.98
N LEU A 200 2.85 1.25 -5.66
CA LEU A 200 2.74 2.46 -4.82
C LEU A 200 3.78 3.52 -5.23
N GLY A 201 5.02 3.11 -5.48
CA GLY A 201 6.13 4.04 -5.77
C GLY A 201 6.01 4.80 -7.09
N SER A 202 5.36 4.22 -8.13
CA SER A 202 5.23 4.85 -9.45
C SER A 202 4.19 5.97 -9.46
N GLY A 203 3.14 5.87 -8.64
CA GLY A 203 2.13 6.91 -8.46
C GLY A 203 2.57 8.04 -7.52
N ILE A 204 3.29 7.70 -6.44
CA ILE A 204 3.70 8.67 -5.41
C ILE A 204 4.82 9.61 -5.90
N GLY A 205 5.69 9.16 -6.82
CA GLY A 205 6.74 9.99 -7.39
C GLY A 205 6.26 11.25 -8.12
N LEU A 206 4.95 11.42 -8.31
CA LEU A 206 4.32 12.60 -8.89
C LEU A 206 3.88 13.65 -7.84
N VAL A 207 3.91 13.31 -6.55
CA VAL A 207 3.48 14.24 -5.48
C VAL A 207 4.67 15.07 -5.02
N ASP A 208 4.73 16.34 -5.45
CA ASP A 208 5.66 17.33 -4.90
C ASP A 208 5.20 17.70 -3.48
N ILE A 209 5.70 16.95 -2.50
CA ILE A 209 5.45 17.21 -1.08
C ILE A 209 5.92 18.60 -0.68
N SER A 210 6.98 19.16 -1.28
CA SER A 210 7.41 20.51 -0.94
C SER A 210 6.37 21.55 -1.30
N ALA A 211 5.75 21.43 -2.48
CA ALA A 211 4.65 22.30 -2.89
C ALA A 211 3.46 22.17 -1.93
N TRP A 212 3.07 20.93 -1.59
CA TRP A 212 1.97 20.69 -0.67
C TRP A 212 2.24 21.27 0.73
N LEU A 213 3.40 21.00 1.33
CA LEU A 213 3.78 21.52 2.65
C LEU A 213 3.90 23.05 2.66
N SER A 214 4.39 23.65 1.56
CA SER A 214 4.47 25.12 1.43
C SER A 214 3.10 25.79 1.37
N THR A 215 2.07 25.10 0.87
CA THR A 215 0.68 25.59 0.90
C THR A 215 0.00 25.39 2.26
N ALA A 216 0.40 24.36 3.00
CA ALA A 216 -0.16 24.06 4.32
C ALA A 216 0.38 25.00 5.41
N MET A 217 1.58 25.57 5.23
CA MET A 217 2.21 26.45 6.22
C MET A 217 2.85 27.68 5.57
N SER A 218 2.34 28.86 5.91
CA SER A 218 3.03 30.12 5.64
C SER A 218 3.76 30.60 6.89
N TRP A 219 5.09 30.54 6.88
CA TRP A 219 5.91 31.20 7.90
C TRP A 219 6.07 32.64 7.45
N THR A 220 5.28 33.55 8.02
CA THR A 220 5.08 34.94 7.56
C THR A 220 6.35 35.80 7.49
N ALA A 221 7.50 35.29 7.95
CA ALA A 221 8.80 35.95 7.92
C ALA A 221 9.90 35.17 7.17
N CYS A 222 9.57 34.02 6.55
CA CYS A 222 10.54 33.11 5.92
C CYS A 222 10.10 32.82 4.49
N GLU A 223 10.34 33.75 3.58
CA GLU A 223 9.95 33.62 2.16
C GLU A 223 10.91 32.69 1.37
N ASP A 224 12.10 32.42 1.89
CA ASP A 224 13.13 31.66 1.18
C ASP A 224 13.75 30.57 2.06
N TRP A 225 13.36 29.32 1.81
CA TRP A 225 13.84 28.15 2.55
C TRP A 225 13.90 26.90 1.66
N THR A 226 14.55 25.85 2.16
CA THR A 226 14.59 24.54 1.52
C THR A 226 14.62 23.43 2.56
N PHE A 227 13.98 22.30 2.25
CA PHE A 227 14.17 21.09 3.03
C PHE A 227 15.63 20.65 2.94
N THR A 228 16.19 20.31 4.10
CA THR A 228 17.47 19.61 4.24
C THR A 228 17.29 18.15 4.58
N GLU A 229 16.09 17.77 5.03
CA GLU A 229 15.71 16.40 5.33
C GLU A 229 14.18 16.28 5.26
N VAL A 230 13.71 15.15 4.74
CA VAL A 230 12.31 14.72 4.84
C VAL A 230 12.34 13.23 5.11
N GLY A 231 11.58 12.77 6.08
CA GLY A 231 11.58 11.37 6.51
C GLY A 231 10.24 10.93 7.07
N LEU A 232 10.18 9.66 7.45
CA LEU A 232 9.03 9.02 8.07
C LEU A 232 9.50 8.39 9.39
N ALA A 233 8.77 8.66 10.47
CA ALA A 233 9.00 8.11 11.80
C ALA A 233 7.66 8.13 12.56
N ASP A 234 6.73 7.24 12.18
CA ASP A 234 5.29 7.23 12.54
C ASP A 234 4.49 8.46 12.06
N ALA A 235 5.17 9.54 11.74
CA ALA A 235 4.67 10.75 11.11
C ALA A 235 5.63 11.14 9.98
N LEU A 236 5.11 11.75 8.93
CA LEU A 236 5.97 12.36 7.92
C LEU A 236 6.53 13.65 8.53
N TYR A 237 7.86 13.77 8.57
CA TYR A 237 8.54 14.94 9.11
C TYR A 237 9.43 15.59 8.05
N GLY A 238 9.72 16.87 8.27
CA GLY A 238 10.63 17.64 7.44
C GLY A 238 11.42 18.64 8.25
N HIS A 239 12.71 18.75 7.95
CA HIS A 239 13.59 19.77 8.49
C HIS A 239 14.07 20.68 7.36
N ALA A 240 14.07 21.98 7.63
CA ALA A 240 14.39 22.99 6.63
C ALA A 240 15.37 24.03 7.17
N LYS A 241 16.07 24.66 6.22
CA LYS A 241 16.93 25.82 6.46
C LYS A 241 16.45 27.02 5.67
N LEU A 242 16.64 28.19 6.27
CA LEU A 242 16.53 29.46 5.57
C LEU A 242 17.70 29.58 4.58
N LYS A 243 17.44 30.19 3.44
CA LYS A 243 18.49 30.48 2.44
C LYS A 243 19.20 31.80 2.73
#